data_AF-A0A933ECH8-F1
#
_entry.id   AF-A0A933ECH8-F1
#
_cell.length_a   1.000
_cell.length_b   1.000
_cell.length_c   1.000
_cell.angle_alpha   90.00
_cell.angle_beta   90.00
_cell.angle_gamma   90.00
#
_symmetry.space_group_name_H-M   'P 1'
#
loop_
_entity.id
_entity.type
_entity.pdbx_description
1 polymer ?
#
loop_
_entity_poly.entity_id
_entity_poly.type
_entity_poly.pdbx_seq_one_letter_code
_entity_poly.pdbx_strand_id
1 'polypeptide(L)'
;MRHLALIALLTVSLAAPGFAGHIGPAVPYSLTLSGSTSGGGIAGKFGGVTVGGAYMGGEWVLTVYGKPFVKGIISCTAGPCTLSGTMVAGKIVTFFATGRVPGTVSGRLIVREFPNHDAWTLAVDQWARSNMLTSEQYSELIYAATRF
;
A
#
# COMPACT_ATOMS: atom_id res chain seq x y z
N MET A 1 63.96 -22.97 20.56
CA MET A 1 63.53 -22.23 19.34
C MET A 1 62.02 -22.40 19.25
N ARG A 2 61.15 -21.62 19.93
CA ARG A 2 60.83 -20.18 19.83
C ARG A 2 60.43 -19.73 18.41
N HIS A 3 59.21 -20.09 17.97
CA HIS A 3 58.45 -19.39 16.93
C HIS A 3 56.96 -19.49 17.31
N LEU A 4 56.34 -18.47 17.91
CA LEU A 4 55.69 -17.30 17.27
C LEU A 4 54.55 -17.69 16.31
N ALA A 5 53.34 -17.48 16.83
CA ALA A 5 52.19 -16.84 16.20
C ALA A 5 51.79 -17.25 14.77
N LEU A 6 50.51 -17.61 14.58
CA LEU A 6 49.64 -16.90 13.65
C LEU A 6 48.17 -17.28 13.88
N ILE A 7 47.42 -16.25 14.25
CA ILE A 7 45.96 -16.20 14.40
C ILE A 7 45.36 -16.34 12.99
N ALA A 8 44.61 -17.41 12.74
CA ALA A 8 43.82 -17.54 11.51
C ALA A 8 42.49 -16.81 11.71
N LEU A 9 42.36 -15.67 11.03
CA LEU A 9 41.15 -14.84 10.99
C LEU A 9 39.96 -15.58 10.35
N LEU A 10 38.79 -15.29 10.92
CA LEU A 10 37.46 -15.49 10.36
C LEU A 10 37.35 -15.05 8.89
N THR A 11 36.72 -15.87 8.07
CA THR A 11 35.72 -15.40 7.10
C THR A 11 34.56 -16.39 7.06
N VAL A 12 33.56 -16.18 7.92
CA VAL A 12 32.22 -16.74 7.69
C VAL A 12 31.61 -15.90 6.57
N SER A 13 31.82 -16.33 5.34
CA SER A 13 31.04 -15.88 4.20
C SER A 13 29.62 -16.43 4.35
N LEU A 14 28.82 -15.77 5.18
CA LEU A 14 27.37 -15.88 5.08
C LEU A 14 27.02 -15.26 3.72
N ALA A 15 26.82 -16.13 2.74
CA ALA A 15 26.17 -15.77 1.49
C ALA A 15 24.87 -15.05 1.88
N ALA A 16 24.85 -13.73 1.68
CA ALA A 16 23.65 -12.95 1.81
C ALA A 16 22.58 -13.64 0.96
N PRO A 17 21.37 -13.92 1.48
CA PRO A 17 20.28 -14.31 0.61
C PRO A 17 20.11 -13.15 -0.37
N GLY A 18 20.52 -13.38 -1.61
CA GLY A 18 20.24 -12.48 -2.71
C GLY A 18 18.74 -12.29 -2.69
N PHE A 19 18.30 -11.07 -2.42
CA PHE A 19 16.93 -10.65 -2.63
C PHE A 19 16.68 -10.72 -4.14
N ALA A 20 16.40 -11.92 -4.63
CA ALA A 20 15.76 -12.11 -5.92
C ALA A 20 14.50 -11.26 -5.87
N GLY A 21 14.47 -10.24 -6.73
CA GLY A 21 13.42 -9.24 -6.80
C GLY A 21 12.06 -9.92 -6.75
N HIS A 22 11.31 -9.63 -5.69
CA HIS A 22 10.03 -10.27 -5.44
C HIS A 22 9.01 -9.69 -6.42
N ILE A 23 8.67 -10.45 -7.46
CA ILE A 23 7.55 -10.16 -8.35
C ILE A 23 6.29 -10.74 -7.71
N GLY A 24 5.87 -10.14 -6.60
CA GLY A 24 4.57 -10.42 -5.99
C GLY A 24 3.41 -9.94 -6.86
N PRO A 25 2.20 -10.55 -6.82
CA PRO A 25 1.02 -9.98 -7.46
C PRO A 25 0.76 -8.59 -6.89
N ALA A 26 1.03 -7.59 -7.72
CA ALA A 26 0.87 -6.20 -7.36
C ALA A 26 -0.61 -5.87 -7.12
N VAL A 27 -0.93 -5.31 -5.95
CA VAL A 27 -2.30 -4.99 -5.53
C VAL A 27 -2.85 -3.90 -6.47
N PRO A 28 -3.84 -4.21 -7.33
CA PRO A 28 -4.33 -3.27 -8.33
C PRO A 28 -5.18 -2.19 -7.66
N TYR A 29 -5.11 -0.98 -8.20
CA TYR A 29 -6.01 0.09 -7.81
C TYR A 29 -6.51 0.85 -9.03
N SER A 30 -7.72 1.36 -8.92
CA SER A 30 -8.33 2.29 -9.87
C SER A 30 -9.18 3.27 -9.09
N LEU A 31 -8.75 4.53 -9.06
CA LEU A 31 -9.30 5.60 -8.25
C LEU A 31 -9.67 6.77 -9.16
N THR A 32 -10.91 7.25 -9.05
CA THR A 32 -11.37 8.46 -9.70
C THR A 32 -11.25 9.61 -8.74
N LEU A 33 -10.53 10.66 -9.15
CA LEU A 33 -10.41 11.92 -8.46
C LEU A 33 -11.37 12.94 -9.08
N SER A 34 -12.19 13.56 -8.25
CA SER A 34 -13.09 14.67 -8.62
C SER A 34 -12.71 15.92 -7.84
N GLY A 35 -13.11 17.10 -8.33
CA GLY A 35 -12.83 18.37 -7.66
C GLY A 35 -11.70 19.17 -8.31
N SER A 36 -10.95 19.92 -7.50
CA SER A 36 -9.84 20.78 -7.92
C SER A 36 -8.52 20.30 -7.34
N THR A 37 -7.40 20.91 -7.75
CA THR A 37 -6.07 20.56 -7.22
C THR A 37 -5.89 20.82 -5.72
N SER A 38 -6.74 21.64 -5.10
CA SER A 38 -6.68 21.95 -3.66
C SER A 38 -7.59 21.07 -2.80
N GLY A 39 -8.56 20.38 -3.39
CA GLY A 39 -9.40 19.43 -2.68
C GLY A 39 -10.52 18.83 -3.52
N GLY A 40 -11.00 17.67 -3.07
CA GLY A 40 -12.00 16.92 -3.81
C GLY A 40 -12.26 15.51 -3.29
N GLY A 41 -13.06 14.76 -4.05
CA GLY A 41 -13.46 13.40 -3.71
C GLY A 41 -12.56 12.36 -4.38
N ILE A 42 -12.46 11.19 -3.74
CA ILE A 42 -11.83 10.00 -4.33
C ILE A 42 -12.78 8.81 -4.17
N ALA A 43 -12.99 8.06 -5.24
CA ALA A 43 -13.77 6.83 -5.19
C ALA A 43 -13.19 5.77 -6.14
N GLY A 44 -13.38 4.50 -5.82
CA GLY A 44 -13.01 3.42 -6.73
C GLY A 44 -12.71 2.12 -6.02
N LYS A 45 -11.67 1.44 -6.50
CA LYS A 45 -11.25 0.11 -6.05
C LYS A 45 -9.77 0.10 -5.67
N PHE A 46 -9.45 -0.58 -4.57
CA PHE A 46 -8.08 -0.82 -4.12
C PHE A 46 -7.96 -2.27 -3.64
N GLY A 47 -7.23 -3.11 -4.37
CA GLY A 47 -7.15 -4.55 -4.09
C GLY A 47 -8.50 -5.24 -4.03
N GLY A 48 -9.39 -4.92 -4.98
CA GLY A 48 -10.77 -5.43 -5.04
C GLY A 48 -11.77 -4.74 -4.09
N VAL A 49 -11.27 -4.08 -3.04
CA VAL A 49 -12.09 -3.41 -2.03
C VAL A 49 -12.67 -2.10 -2.57
N THR A 50 -13.97 -1.88 -2.37
CA THR A 50 -14.61 -0.58 -2.64
C THR A 50 -14.12 0.44 -1.63
N VAL A 51 -13.58 1.55 -2.14
CA VAL A 51 -13.02 2.62 -1.34
C VAL A 51 -13.64 3.95 -1.73
N GLY A 52 -13.84 4.81 -0.73
CA GLY A 52 -14.30 6.18 -0.91
C GLY A 52 -13.61 7.10 0.06
N GLY A 53 -13.42 8.36 -0.31
CA GLY A 53 -12.70 9.30 0.53
C GLY A 53 -12.53 10.66 -0.12
N ALA A 54 -11.54 11.40 0.35
CA ALA A 54 -11.30 12.76 -0.07
C ALA A 54 -9.82 13.10 0.00
N TYR A 55 -9.46 14.18 -0.65
CA TYR A 55 -8.19 14.86 -0.45
C TYR A 55 -8.43 16.35 -0.20
N MET A 56 -7.64 16.92 0.70
CA MET A 56 -7.70 18.34 1.08
C MET A 56 -6.42 18.71 1.80
N GLY A 57 -5.92 19.93 1.59
CA GLY A 57 -4.77 20.45 2.34
C GLY A 57 -3.47 19.67 2.11
N GLY A 58 -3.34 19.00 0.97
CA GLY A 58 -2.18 18.16 0.64
C GLY A 58 -2.25 16.73 1.19
N GLU A 59 -3.30 16.36 1.91
CA GLU A 59 -3.52 15.00 2.39
C GLU A 59 -4.62 14.31 1.59
N TRP A 60 -4.55 12.99 1.48
CA TRP A 60 -5.65 12.18 0.95
C TRP A 60 -5.88 10.95 1.82
N VAL A 61 -7.14 10.58 1.98
CA VAL A 61 -7.57 9.44 2.78
C VAL A 61 -8.65 8.69 2.02
N LEU A 62 -8.49 7.37 1.94
CA LEU A 62 -9.55 6.45 1.55
C LEU A 62 -10.07 5.72 2.77
N THR A 63 -11.37 5.51 2.78
CA THR A 63 -12.09 4.82 3.82
C THR A 63 -12.84 3.62 3.28
N VAL A 64 -13.06 2.66 4.17
CA VAL A 64 -13.92 1.50 3.99
C VAL A 64 -14.83 1.47 5.21
N TYR A 65 -16.15 1.47 5.00
CA TYR A 65 -17.15 1.62 6.07
C TYR A 65 -16.87 2.79 7.04
N GLY A 66 -16.40 3.93 6.51
CA GLY A 66 -16.07 5.13 7.30
C GLY A 66 -14.77 5.03 8.12
N LYS A 67 -14.02 3.93 8.04
CA LYS A 67 -12.74 3.73 8.73
C LYS A 67 -11.57 3.94 7.77
N PRO A 68 -10.48 4.63 8.17
CA PRO A 68 -9.34 4.86 7.29
C PRO A 68 -8.66 3.56 6.85
N PHE A 69 -8.54 3.39 5.54
CA PHE A 69 -7.99 2.21 4.90
C PHE A 69 -6.71 2.51 4.11
N VAL A 70 -6.66 3.65 3.42
CA VAL A 70 -5.44 4.16 2.77
C VAL A 70 -5.24 5.62 3.16
N LYS A 71 -3.99 6.05 3.36
CA LYS A 71 -3.65 7.45 3.63
C LYS A 71 -2.38 7.85 2.89
N GLY A 72 -2.24 9.14 2.65
CA GLY A 72 -1.01 9.69 2.13
C GLY A 72 -1.07 11.17 1.83
N ILE A 73 -0.11 11.64 1.03
CA ILE A 73 0.05 13.04 0.65
C ILE A 73 -0.19 13.17 -0.86
N ILE A 74 -0.96 14.18 -1.25
CA ILE A 74 -1.17 14.57 -2.65
C ILE A 74 -0.50 15.91 -2.92
N SER A 75 0.23 15.99 -4.02
CA SER A 75 0.82 17.24 -4.50
C SER A 75 0.47 17.44 -5.97
N CYS A 76 -0.23 18.52 -6.26
CA CYS A 76 -0.60 18.93 -7.61
C CYS A 76 0.17 20.22 -7.93
N THR A 77 1.47 20.10 -8.23
CA THR A 77 2.22 21.20 -8.87
C THR A 77 1.69 21.46 -10.28
N ALA A 78 2.08 22.53 -10.96
CA ALA A 78 1.62 22.88 -12.32
C ALA A 78 1.85 21.73 -13.33
N GLY A 79 0.93 20.76 -13.38
CA GLY A 79 1.15 19.43 -13.96
C GLY A 79 0.26 18.35 -13.32
N PRO A 80 0.58 17.05 -13.51
CA PRO A 80 -0.15 15.95 -12.88
C PRO A 80 0.04 15.95 -11.36
N CYS A 81 -0.99 15.51 -10.65
CA CYS A 81 -0.94 15.27 -9.23
C CYS A 81 -0.15 13.99 -8.93
N THR A 82 0.79 14.10 -7.98
CA THR A 82 1.48 12.96 -7.39
C THR A 82 0.78 12.58 -6.10
N LEU A 83 0.31 11.34 -6.01
CA LEU A 83 -0.19 10.73 -4.79
C LEU A 83 0.93 9.86 -4.22
N SER A 84 1.38 10.20 -3.02
CA SER A 84 2.22 9.32 -2.21
C SER A 84 1.34 8.63 -1.17
N GLY A 85 1.47 7.33 -0.99
CA GLY A 85 0.78 6.60 0.07
C GLY A 85 1.73 6.24 1.20
N THR A 86 1.26 6.43 2.43
CA THR A 86 2.03 6.16 3.67
C THR A 86 1.45 4.99 4.46
N MET A 87 0.19 4.63 4.21
CA MET A 87 -0.48 3.54 4.90
C MET A 87 -1.52 2.89 3.99
N VAL A 88 -1.60 1.56 4.01
CA VAL A 88 -2.62 0.76 3.32
C VAL A 88 -3.00 -0.42 4.23
N ALA A 89 -4.30 -0.63 4.49
CA ALA A 89 -4.81 -1.71 5.34
C ALA A 89 -4.06 -1.85 6.68
N GLY A 90 -3.73 -0.72 7.32
CA GLY A 90 -2.97 -0.68 8.59
C GLY A 90 -1.47 -0.99 8.49
N LYS A 91 -0.95 -1.30 7.29
CA LYS A 91 0.50 -1.41 7.06
C LYS A 91 1.07 -0.06 6.65
N ILE A 92 2.22 0.29 7.22
CA ILE A 92 3.00 1.45 6.78
C ILE A 92 3.68 1.05 5.48
N VAL A 93 3.44 1.82 4.42
CA VAL A 93 3.97 1.56 3.09
C VAL A 93 4.53 2.84 2.49
N THR A 94 5.26 2.73 1.39
CA THR A 94 5.59 3.89 0.55
C THR A 94 5.32 3.51 -0.90
N PHE A 95 4.42 4.24 -1.54
CA PHE A 95 4.18 4.10 -2.97
C PHE A 95 3.82 5.44 -3.59
N PHE A 96 4.00 5.54 -4.91
CA PHE A 96 3.70 6.74 -5.67
C PHE A 96 2.79 6.40 -6.85
N ALA A 97 1.84 7.27 -7.11
CA ALA A 97 1.01 7.23 -8.30
C ALA A 97 0.89 8.65 -8.86
N THR A 98 0.79 8.76 -10.17
CA THR A 98 0.58 10.04 -10.84
C THR A 98 -0.74 10.03 -11.58
N GLY A 99 -1.48 11.13 -11.53
CA GLY A 99 -2.64 11.33 -12.40
C GLY A 99 -3.09 12.76 -12.47
N ARG A 100 -4.32 12.97 -12.94
CA ARG A 100 -4.88 14.30 -13.14
C ARG A 100 -6.13 14.46 -12.30
N VAL A 101 -6.40 15.70 -11.95
CA VAL A 101 -7.61 16.11 -11.24
C VAL A 101 -8.35 17.12 -12.13
N PRO A 102 -9.61 16.86 -12.51
CA PRO A 102 -10.32 15.58 -12.36
C PRO A 102 -9.73 14.50 -13.26
N GLY A 103 -9.89 13.23 -12.89
CA GLY A 103 -9.42 12.11 -13.70
C GLY A 103 -9.32 10.78 -12.95
N THR A 104 -8.86 9.75 -13.66
CA THR A 104 -8.63 8.42 -13.08
C THR A 104 -7.14 8.15 -12.91
N VAL A 105 -6.78 7.64 -11.73
CA VAL A 105 -5.46 7.11 -11.38
C VAL A 105 -5.60 5.60 -11.25
N SER A 106 -4.85 4.86 -12.03
CA SER A 106 -4.85 3.39 -11.96
C SER A 106 -3.44 2.85 -11.97
N GLY A 107 -3.24 1.69 -11.38
CA GLY A 107 -1.92 1.10 -11.27
C GLY A 107 -1.92 -0.12 -10.38
N ARG A 108 -0.72 -0.43 -9.90
CA ARG A 108 -0.39 -1.65 -9.19
C ARG A 108 0.55 -1.30 -8.05
N LEU A 109 0.13 -1.55 -6.82
CA LEU A 109 0.92 -1.35 -5.62
C LEU A 109 1.89 -2.53 -5.47
N ILE A 110 3.19 -2.24 -5.59
CA ILE A 110 4.28 -3.19 -5.42
C ILE A 110 5.09 -2.74 -4.22
N VAL A 111 4.85 -3.36 -3.06
CA VAL A 111 5.52 -3.02 -1.80
C VAL A 111 5.83 -4.30 -1.02
N ARG A 112 6.84 -4.24 -0.16
CA ARG A 112 7.33 -5.40 0.60
C ARG A 112 6.28 -5.96 1.56
N GLU A 113 5.34 -5.14 1.99
CA GLU A 113 4.27 -5.49 2.92
C GLU A 113 3.19 -6.34 2.26
N PHE A 114 3.08 -6.29 0.93
CA PHE A 114 2.14 -7.08 0.13
C PHE A 114 2.89 -7.90 -0.92
N PRO A 115 3.72 -8.87 -0.49
CA PRO A 115 4.51 -9.71 -1.38
C PRO A 115 3.64 -10.64 -2.24
N ASN A 116 2.40 -10.89 -1.83
CA ASN A 116 1.46 -11.68 -2.59
C ASN A 116 0.00 -11.41 -2.21
N HIS A 117 -0.91 -12.07 -2.93
CA HIS A 117 -2.35 -11.93 -2.74
C HIS A 117 -2.76 -12.34 -1.31
N ASP A 118 -2.22 -13.43 -0.79
CA ASP A 118 -2.52 -13.89 0.57
C ASP A 118 -2.07 -12.89 1.64
N ALA A 119 -0.90 -12.26 1.46
CA ALA A 119 -0.41 -11.22 2.36
C ALA A 119 -1.30 -9.97 2.34
N TRP A 120 -1.83 -9.60 1.17
CA TRP A 120 -2.85 -8.57 1.07
C TRP A 120 -4.13 -8.95 1.81
N THR A 121 -4.70 -10.13 1.53
CA THR A 121 -5.96 -10.58 2.16
C THR A 121 -5.80 -10.66 3.68
N LEU A 122 -4.65 -11.16 4.16
CA LEU A 122 -4.33 -11.21 5.59
C LEU A 122 -4.25 -9.81 6.22
N ALA A 123 -3.67 -8.83 5.52
CA ALA A 123 -3.64 -7.46 6.01
C ALA A 123 -5.04 -6.84 6.08
N VAL A 124 -5.89 -7.10 5.09
CA VAL A 124 -7.30 -6.66 5.11
C VAL A 124 -8.07 -7.32 6.26
N ASP A 125 -7.87 -8.63 6.50
CA ASP A 125 -8.43 -9.34 7.65
C ASP A 125 -8.03 -8.72 8.99
N GLN A 126 -6.72 -8.51 9.19
CA GLN A 126 -6.19 -7.87 10.41
C GLN A 126 -6.79 -6.48 10.61
N TRP A 127 -6.85 -5.68 9.54
CA TRP A 127 -7.44 -4.34 9.57
C TRP A 127 -8.95 -4.38 9.89
N ALA A 128 -9.69 -5.32 9.32
CA ALA A 128 -11.13 -5.47 9.55
C ALA A 128 -11.41 -5.83 11.03
N ARG A 129 -10.64 -6.76 11.59
CA ARG A 129 -10.72 -7.13 13.01
C ARG A 129 -10.36 -5.98 13.92
N SER A 130 -9.29 -5.23 13.64
CA SER A 130 -8.88 -4.10 14.47
C SER A 130 -9.89 -2.95 14.46
N ASN A 131 -10.69 -2.84 13.39
CA ASN A 131 -11.74 -1.83 13.27
C ASN A 131 -13.12 -2.31 13.72
N MET A 132 -13.21 -3.54 14.25
CA MET A 132 -14.44 -4.14 14.80
C MET A 132 -15.62 -4.09 13.81
N LEU A 133 -15.36 -4.45 12.55
CA LEU A 133 -16.44 -4.52 11.55
C LEU A 133 -17.50 -5.55 11.96
N THR A 134 -18.75 -5.29 11.56
CA THR A 134 -19.82 -6.29 11.74
C THR A 134 -19.53 -7.53 10.91
N SER A 135 -20.11 -8.68 11.27
CA SER A 135 -19.91 -9.93 10.53
C SER A 135 -20.27 -9.82 9.05
N GLU A 136 -21.30 -9.04 8.72
CA GLU A 136 -21.72 -8.76 7.35
C GLU A 136 -20.66 -7.95 6.59
N GLN A 137 -20.25 -6.79 7.14
CA GLN A 137 -19.21 -5.93 6.56
C GLN A 137 -17.89 -6.68 6.39
N TYR A 138 -17.51 -7.46 7.40
CA TYR A 138 -16.32 -8.29 7.37
C TYR A 138 -16.37 -9.29 6.21
N SER A 139 -17.48 -10.04 6.07
CA SER A 139 -17.60 -11.08 5.04
C SER A 139 -17.56 -10.50 3.63
N GLU A 140 -18.26 -9.38 3.41
CA GLU A 140 -18.25 -8.64 2.14
C GLU A 140 -16.83 -8.15 1.81
N LEU A 141 -16.15 -7.55 2.78
CA LEU A 141 -14.81 -6.99 2.61
C LEU A 141 -13.78 -8.08 2.26
N ILE A 142 -13.76 -9.19 2.99
CA ILE A 142 -12.82 -10.29 2.74
C ILE A 142 -13.10 -10.94 1.39
N TYR A 143 -14.37 -11.12 1.04
CA TYR A 143 -14.73 -11.62 -0.29
C TYR A 143 -14.25 -10.70 -1.41
N ALA A 144 -14.39 -9.38 -1.25
CA ALA A 144 -13.86 -8.42 -2.23
C ALA A 144 -12.33 -8.45 -2.32
N ALA A 145 -11.65 -8.57 -1.18
CA ALA A 145 -10.20 -8.60 -1.06
C ALA A 145 -9.55 -9.92 -1.52
N THR A 146 -10.33 -10.91 -1.96
CA THR A 146 -9.81 -12.20 -2.47
C THR A 146 -9.96 -12.36 -3.99
N ARG A 147 -10.46 -11.33 -4.69
CA ARG A 147 -10.95 -11.44 -6.08
C ARG A 147 -10.25 -10.51 -7.09
N PHE A 148 -9.01 -10.10 -6.85
CA PHE A 148 -8.29 -9.19 -7.76
C PHE A 148 -7.04 -9.81 -8.39
#